data_AF-A0A7I8KAP4-F1
#
_entry.id   AF-A0A7I8KAP4-F1
#
_cell.length_a   1.000
_cell.length_b   1.000
_cell.length_c   1.000
_cell.angle_alpha   90.00
_cell.angle_beta   90.00
_cell.angle_gamma   90.00
#
_symmetry.space_group_name_H-M   'P 1'
#
loop_
_entity.id
_entity.type
_entity.pdbx_description
1 polymer ?
#
loop_
_entity_poly.entity_id
_entity_poly.type
_entity_poly.pdbx_seq_one_letter_code
_entity_poly.pdbx_strand_id
1 'polypeptide(L)'
;MAPQVGDLEGSRVFRPCWSSLLSVCGVKGRSPKARSAFAASPSSRDAGNGATVTSPGARAAATFAPSFEAPRIGEVERITKETSVQVRLDLDGSGVADCNTGIPFLDHMLDQIASHGLFDLTVKASGDIHIDDHHTNEDVALAIGTALLKALGDRKGIYRFGNFSAPLDEAAVNVILDLSGRPHLAYDLRIPTERVGTYDTQLVEHFFQSLVNTSGMTLHIQQMAGKNSHHIIEATFKAFARALRQATECDPRRQGAVPSSKGILSRS
;
A
#
# COMPACT_ATOMS: atom_id res chain seq x y z
N MET A 1 15.61 -65.70 8.15
CA MET A 1 15.62 -64.84 9.34
C MET A 1 15.54 -63.39 8.87
N ALA A 2 14.34 -62.82 8.92
CA ALA A 2 14.07 -61.41 8.66
C ALA A 2 13.88 -60.70 10.01
N PRO A 3 14.21 -59.40 10.14
CA PRO A 3 13.68 -58.60 11.24
C PRO A 3 12.41 -57.86 10.77
N GLN A 4 11.35 -58.04 11.54
CA GLN A 4 10.08 -57.32 11.41
C GLN A 4 10.24 -55.88 11.88
N VAL A 5 9.65 -54.94 11.14
CA VAL A 5 9.45 -53.54 11.55
C VAL A 5 7.96 -53.40 11.87
N GLY A 6 7.68 -52.96 13.10
CA GLY A 6 6.33 -52.89 13.66
C GLY A 6 5.55 -51.66 13.23
N ASP A 7 4.25 -51.89 13.02
CA ASP A 7 3.20 -50.88 12.92
C ASP A 7 2.91 -50.26 14.30
N LEU A 8 2.77 -48.93 14.35
CA LEU A 8 2.02 -48.25 15.42
C LEU A 8 1.19 -47.10 14.83
N GLU A 9 -0.10 -47.37 14.73
CA GLU A 9 -1.18 -46.40 14.61
C GLU A 9 -1.20 -45.42 15.81
N GLY A 10 -1.62 -44.17 15.57
CA GLY A 10 -1.79 -43.20 16.64
C GLY A 10 -2.16 -41.80 16.18
N SER A 11 -3.20 -41.66 15.37
CA SER A 11 -3.77 -40.37 14.98
C SER A 11 -4.51 -39.71 16.16
N ARG A 12 -3.95 -38.61 16.69
CA ARG A 12 -4.65 -37.71 17.61
C ARG A 12 -5.22 -36.52 16.83
N VAL A 13 -6.52 -36.59 16.55
CA VAL A 13 -7.31 -35.47 16.03
C VAL A 13 -7.69 -34.55 17.20
N PHE A 14 -7.18 -33.32 17.19
CA PHE A 14 -7.57 -32.26 18.12
C PHE A 14 -8.78 -31.52 17.54
N ARG A 15 -9.95 -31.63 18.16
CA ARG A 15 -11.15 -30.83 17.88
C ARG A 15 -11.28 -29.71 18.92
N PRO A 16 -11.46 -28.44 18.54
CA PRO A 16 -11.89 -27.41 19.48
C PRO A 16 -13.41 -27.39 19.61
N CYS A 17 -13.85 -27.45 20.86
CA CYS A 17 -15.22 -27.31 21.35
C CYS A 17 -15.74 -25.88 21.14
N TRP A 18 -16.84 -25.70 20.40
CA TRP A 18 -17.62 -24.46 20.39
C TRP A 18 -18.91 -24.69 21.16
N SER A 19 -18.93 -24.28 22.42
CA SER A 19 -20.14 -24.23 23.23
C SER A 19 -20.91 -22.93 22.96
N SER A 20 -22.17 -23.13 22.60
CA SER A 20 -23.21 -22.16 22.35
C SER A 20 -23.58 -21.35 23.59
N LEU A 21 -23.83 -20.05 23.43
CA LEU A 21 -24.61 -19.26 24.38
C LEU A 21 -25.54 -18.32 23.60
N LEU A 22 -26.78 -18.78 23.47
CA LEU A 22 -27.94 -17.97 23.16
C LEU A 22 -28.27 -17.12 24.39
N SER A 23 -28.44 -15.81 24.22
CA SER A 23 -29.27 -15.02 25.12
C SER A 23 -30.13 -14.06 24.32
N VAL A 24 -31.43 -14.23 24.53
CA VAL A 24 -32.54 -13.48 23.98
C VAL A 24 -32.72 -12.20 24.80
N CYS A 25 -32.80 -11.04 24.15
CA CYS A 25 -33.55 -9.90 24.65
C CYS A 25 -34.04 -9.05 23.48
N GLY A 26 -35.34 -9.15 23.21
CA GLY A 26 -36.05 -8.25 22.32
C GLY A 26 -36.47 -6.99 23.05
N VAL A 27 -36.28 -5.84 22.42
CA VAL A 27 -37.00 -4.60 22.74
C VAL A 27 -37.49 -3.99 21.44
N LYS A 28 -38.82 -3.96 21.27
CA LYS A 28 -39.53 -3.18 20.27
C LYS A 28 -39.65 -1.74 20.78
N GLY A 29 -39.54 -0.75 19.88
CA GLY A 29 -40.40 0.43 19.97
C GLY A 29 -39.79 1.81 19.69
N ARG A 30 -40.17 2.34 18.52
CA ARG A 30 -40.57 3.73 18.21
C ARG A 30 -39.51 4.83 18.05
N SER A 31 -39.45 5.32 16.80
CA SER A 31 -39.16 6.70 16.43
C SER A 31 -40.33 7.65 16.78
N PRO A 32 -40.08 8.97 16.83
CA PRO A 32 -40.69 9.81 15.80
C PRO A 32 -39.76 10.93 15.26
N LYS A 33 -40.15 11.41 14.07
CA LYS A 33 -39.57 12.52 13.30
C LYS A 33 -40.05 13.90 13.80
N ALA A 34 -39.15 14.87 13.60
CA ALA A 34 -39.38 16.20 12.99
C ALA A 34 -39.99 17.40 13.76
N ARG A 35 -39.20 18.50 13.70
CA ARG A 35 -39.49 19.90 13.32
C ARG A 35 -40.33 20.80 14.25
N SER A 36 -39.75 21.94 14.66
CA SER A 36 -40.04 23.30 14.16
C SER A 36 -39.31 24.33 15.05
N ALA A 37 -38.37 25.12 14.53
CA ALA A 37 -38.56 26.52 14.11
C ALA A 37 -39.05 27.46 15.23
N PHE A 38 -38.15 28.32 15.71
CA PHE A 38 -38.51 29.63 16.29
C PHE A 38 -37.51 30.67 15.79
N ALA A 39 -38.07 31.72 15.18
CA ALA A 39 -37.38 32.92 14.74
C ALA A 39 -37.46 33.99 15.83
N ALA A 40 -36.43 34.82 15.96
CA ALA A 40 -36.54 36.23 16.33
C ALA A 40 -35.19 36.95 16.09
N SER A 41 -35.25 38.01 15.29
CA SER A 41 -34.26 39.08 15.15
C SER A 41 -34.83 40.35 15.85
N PRO A 42 -34.22 41.55 15.71
CA PRO A 42 -33.00 42.00 16.35
C PRO A 42 -33.20 43.30 17.19
N SER A 43 -32.26 43.59 18.09
CA SER A 43 -32.05 44.91 18.71
C SER A 43 -30.65 44.91 19.31
N SER A 44 -29.84 45.95 19.41
CA SER A 44 -29.85 47.35 18.99
C SER A 44 -28.46 47.86 19.39
N ARG A 45 -27.89 48.74 18.56
CA ARG A 45 -26.86 49.77 18.85
C ARG A 45 -26.15 49.70 20.22
N ASP A 46 -24.83 49.65 20.20
CA ASP A 46 -24.07 50.72 20.86
C ASP A 46 -22.65 50.88 20.32
N ALA A 47 -22.22 52.13 20.22
CA ALA A 47 -20.89 52.56 19.82
C ALA A 47 -20.05 52.77 21.09
N GLY A 48 -18.86 52.19 21.15
CA GLY A 48 -17.96 52.34 22.29
C GLY A 48 -16.50 52.16 21.87
N ASN A 49 -15.79 53.27 21.78
CA ASN A 49 -14.38 53.40 21.46
C ASN A 49 -13.52 52.87 22.63
N GLY A 50 -12.50 52.04 22.35
CA GLY A 50 -11.60 51.54 23.39
C GLY A 50 -10.39 50.80 22.82
N ALA A 51 -9.26 51.48 22.78
CA ALA A 51 -7.96 50.93 22.42
C ALA A 51 -7.55 49.78 23.35
N THR A 52 -6.88 48.74 22.81
CA THR A 52 -5.56 48.25 23.29
C THR A 52 -5.12 46.94 22.61
N VAL A 53 -3.79 46.83 22.51
CA VAL A 53 -2.94 45.64 22.27
C VAL A 53 -2.86 45.08 20.84
N THR A 54 -1.92 45.64 20.07
CA THR A 54 -1.24 44.90 19.00
C THR A 54 -0.46 43.74 19.63
N SER A 55 -1.02 42.54 19.55
CA SER A 55 -0.28 41.30 19.79
C SER A 55 0.67 41.10 18.61
N PRO A 56 1.98 40.82 18.80
CA PRO A 56 2.78 40.35 17.69
C PRO A 56 2.27 38.96 17.36
N GLY A 57 1.63 38.84 16.20
CA GLY A 57 1.26 37.56 15.63
C GLY A 57 2.51 36.70 15.55
N ALA A 58 2.62 35.73 16.44
CA ALA A 58 3.54 34.63 16.30
C ALA A 58 3.23 33.97 14.95
N ARG A 59 4.05 34.28 13.94
CA ARG A 59 4.14 33.46 12.75
C ARG A 59 4.55 32.09 13.26
N ALA A 60 3.58 31.18 13.37
CA ALA A 60 3.87 29.76 13.46
C ALA A 60 4.73 29.45 12.25
N ALA A 61 6.04 29.26 12.48
CA ALA A 61 6.93 28.78 11.46
C ALA A 61 6.38 27.42 11.06
N ALA A 62 5.73 27.36 9.89
CA ALA A 62 5.44 26.11 9.22
C ALA A 62 6.78 25.39 9.14
N THR A 63 6.96 24.41 10.01
CA THR A 63 8.18 23.63 10.10
C THR A 63 8.13 22.77 8.85
N PHE A 64 8.81 23.21 7.79
CA PHE A 64 8.98 22.40 6.59
C PHE A 64 9.54 21.06 7.04
N ALA A 65 8.79 19.98 6.79
CA ALA A 65 9.30 18.64 6.99
C ALA A 65 10.60 18.51 6.16
N PRO A 66 11.64 17.86 6.68
CA PRO A 66 12.88 17.73 5.93
C PRO A 66 12.62 16.99 4.62
N SER A 67 12.97 17.62 3.51
CA SER A 67 12.88 17.08 2.16
C SER A 67 14.28 16.81 1.62
N PHE A 68 14.38 15.90 0.65
CA PHE A 68 15.60 15.73 -0.13
C PHE A 68 15.85 16.97 -1.00
N GLU A 69 17.11 17.33 -1.24
CA GLU A 69 17.47 18.53 -2.04
C GLU A 69 17.20 18.35 -3.54
N ALA A 70 17.21 17.10 -4.03
CA ALA A 70 16.95 16.74 -5.42
C ALA A 70 15.77 15.76 -5.51
N PRO A 71 14.95 15.85 -6.57
CA PRO A 71 13.83 14.93 -6.76
C PRO A 71 14.32 13.50 -6.98
N ARG A 72 13.69 12.54 -6.29
CA ARG A 72 14.03 11.12 -6.37
C ARG A 72 13.19 10.44 -7.44
N ILE A 73 13.70 10.52 -8.67
CA ILE A 73 13.02 9.99 -9.86
C ILE A 73 13.76 8.78 -10.42
N GLY A 74 13.00 7.75 -10.77
CA GLY A 74 13.48 6.57 -11.48
C GLY A 74 12.76 6.38 -12.79
N GLU A 75 13.52 6.22 -13.88
CA GLU A 75 12.99 5.98 -15.22
C GLU A 75 13.54 4.68 -15.79
N VAL A 76 12.66 3.89 -16.39
CA VAL A 76 12.98 2.57 -16.97
C VAL A 76 12.22 2.39 -18.26
N GLU A 77 12.94 1.96 -19.30
CA GLU A 77 12.37 1.39 -20.52
C GLU A 77 12.86 -0.05 -20.62
N ARG A 78 11.92 -0.97 -20.89
CA ARG A 78 12.19 -2.40 -21.03
C ARG A 78 11.43 -2.92 -22.24
N ILE A 79 12.14 -3.53 -23.18
CA ILE A 79 11.57 -4.04 -24.43
C ILE A 79 12.00 -5.50 -24.59
N THR A 80 11.03 -6.38 -24.83
CA THR A 80 11.22 -7.79 -25.16
C THR A 80 10.43 -8.13 -26.43
N LYS A 81 10.33 -9.43 -26.76
CA LYS A 81 9.45 -9.90 -27.83
C LYS A 81 7.97 -9.98 -27.40
N GLU A 82 7.72 -10.00 -26.10
CA GLU A 82 6.40 -10.17 -25.49
C GLU A 82 5.81 -8.81 -25.13
N THR A 83 6.64 -7.89 -24.59
CA THR A 83 6.18 -6.61 -24.06
C THR A 83 7.12 -5.43 -24.39
N SER A 84 6.56 -4.23 -24.35
CA SER A 84 7.28 -2.95 -24.29
C SER A 84 6.71 -2.15 -23.13
N VAL A 85 7.56 -1.78 -22.17
CA VAL A 85 7.16 -1.14 -20.91
C VAL A 85 8.03 0.08 -20.65
N GLN A 86 7.39 1.22 -20.39
CA GLN A 86 8.01 2.46 -19.93
C GLN A 86 7.43 2.86 -18.58
N VAL A 87 8.31 3.13 -17.62
CA VAL A 87 7.94 3.57 -16.26
C VAL A 87 8.72 4.81 -15.89
N ARG A 88 8.02 5.81 -15.34
CA ARG A 88 8.60 6.92 -14.59
C ARG A 88 7.95 6.96 -13.21
N LEU A 89 8.77 6.96 -12.16
CA LEU A 89 8.34 7.01 -10.77
C LEU A 89 9.05 8.16 -10.05
N ASP A 90 8.27 9.04 -9.44
CA ASP A 90 8.74 10.08 -8.52
C ASP A 90 8.34 9.73 -7.08
N LEU A 91 9.33 9.54 -6.20
CA LEU A 91 9.07 9.21 -4.78
C LEU A 91 8.60 10.41 -3.96
N ASP A 92 8.83 11.64 -4.45
CA ASP A 92 8.52 12.89 -3.77
C ASP A 92 7.37 13.65 -4.48
N GLY A 93 6.49 12.89 -5.13
CA GLY A 93 5.38 13.40 -5.94
C GLY A 93 4.18 13.92 -5.14
N SER A 94 3.08 14.05 -5.88
CA SER A 94 1.78 14.54 -5.38
C SER A 94 0.66 13.51 -5.46
N GLY A 95 0.94 12.33 -6.01
CA GLY A 95 -0.02 11.23 -6.18
C GLY A 95 -0.69 11.22 -7.55
N VAL A 96 -0.05 11.81 -8.58
CA VAL A 96 -0.55 11.80 -9.96
C VAL A 96 -0.26 10.45 -10.60
N ALA A 97 -1.29 9.82 -11.16
CA ALA A 97 -1.16 8.59 -11.92
C ALA A 97 -1.47 8.82 -13.40
N ASP A 98 -0.63 8.25 -14.28
CA ASP A 98 -0.88 8.12 -15.70
C ASP A 98 -0.49 6.69 -16.15
N CYS A 99 -1.33 5.73 -15.78
CA CYS A 99 -1.11 4.31 -16.01
C CYS A 99 -1.98 3.80 -17.17
N ASN A 100 -1.32 3.18 -18.15
CA ASN A 100 -1.96 2.46 -19.24
C ASN A 100 -1.15 1.21 -19.52
N THR A 101 -1.55 0.10 -18.90
CA THR A 101 -0.88 -1.20 -19.03
C THR A 101 -1.53 -2.10 -20.08
N GLY A 102 -2.73 -1.76 -20.54
CA GLY A 102 -3.59 -2.67 -21.30
C GLY A 102 -4.40 -3.64 -20.42
N ILE A 103 -4.20 -3.62 -19.10
CA ILE A 103 -4.93 -4.43 -18.11
C ILE A 103 -5.70 -3.47 -17.18
N PRO A 104 -7.00 -3.20 -17.41
CA PRO A 104 -7.71 -2.13 -16.72
C PRO A 104 -7.76 -2.24 -15.20
N PHE A 105 -7.81 -3.48 -14.66
CA PHE A 105 -7.80 -3.68 -13.22
C PHE A 105 -6.42 -3.40 -12.61
N LEU A 106 -5.33 -3.72 -13.31
CA LEU A 106 -3.98 -3.38 -12.88
C LEU A 106 -3.78 -1.86 -12.90
N ASP A 107 -4.28 -1.16 -13.92
CA ASP A 107 -4.24 0.30 -13.97
C ASP A 107 -4.89 0.92 -12.72
N HIS A 108 -6.10 0.45 -12.36
CA HIS A 108 -6.79 0.88 -11.14
C HIS A 108 -5.98 0.60 -9.86
N MET A 109 -5.24 -0.52 -9.80
CA MET A 109 -4.35 -0.84 -8.67
C MET A 109 -3.12 0.07 -8.60
N LEU A 110 -2.53 0.42 -9.74
CA LEU A 110 -1.42 1.36 -9.82
C LEU A 110 -1.84 2.78 -9.42
N ASP A 111 -3.08 3.18 -9.74
CA ASP A 111 -3.66 4.44 -9.26
C ASP A 111 -3.73 4.49 -7.73
N GLN A 112 -3.98 3.35 -7.06
CA GLN A 112 -3.97 3.29 -5.59
C GLN A 112 -2.56 3.48 -5.02
N ILE A 113 -1.53 2.97 -5.72
CA ILE A 113 -0.12 3.18 -5.34
C ILE A 113 0.21 4.66 -5.37
N ALA A 114 -0.11 5.33 -6.48
CA ALA A 114 0.13 6.77 -6.64
C ALA A 114 -0.65 7.58 -5.59
N SER A 115 -1.96 7.40 -5.53
CA SER A 115 -2.85 8.23 -4.69
C SER A 115 -2.54 8.10 -3.19
N HIS A 116 -2.34 6.88 -2.69
CA HIS A 116 -2.11 6.67 -1.27
C HIS A 116 -0.64 6.77 -0.86
N GLY A 117 0.28 6.54 -1.81
CA GLY A 117 1.72 6.72 -1.62
C GLY A 117 2.20 8.16 -1.80
N LEU A 118 1.40 9.01 -2.46
CA LEU A 118 1.81 10.32 -3.00
C LEU A 118 2.99 10.20 -3.97
N PHE A 119 3.01 9.12 -4.75
CA PHE A 119 3.99 8.94 -5.81
C PHE A 119 3.42 9.45 -7.11
N ASP A 120 4.21 10.18 -7.90
CA ASP A 120 3.84 10.44 -9.28
C ASP A 120 4.32 9.26 -10.14
N LEU A 121 3.36 8.54 -10.74
CA LEU A 121 3.60 7.29 -11.43
C LEU A 121 3.04 7.35 -12.85
N THR A 122 3.94 7.19 -13.82
CA THR A 122 3.57 6.99 -15.23
C THR A 122 3.97 5.59 -15.64
N VAL A 123 3.03 4.84 -16.21
CA VAL A 123 3.27 3.51 -16.76
C VAL A 123 2.63 3.43 -18.14
N LYS A 124 3.43 3.08 -19.16
CA LYS A 124 2.94 2.77 -20.50
C LYS A 124 3.40 1.37 -20.84
N ALA A 125 2.48 0.45 -21.10
CA ALA A 125 2.80 -0.89 -21.53
C ALA A 125 1.98 -1.30 -22.75
N SER A 126 2.62 -2.07 -23.62
CA SER A 126 1.96 -2.85 -24.66
C SER A 126 2.54 -4.26 -24.61
N GLY A 127 1.68 -5.28 -24.61
CA GLY A 127 2.12 -6.66 -24.60
C GLY A 127 1.14 -7.59 -25.28
N ASP A 128 1.44 -8.87 -25.20
CA ASP A 128 0.71 -9.99 -25.81
C ASP A 128 -0.54 -10.41 -25.02
N ILE A 129 -1.37 -9.46 -24.60
CA ILE A 129 -2.63 -9.65 -23.82
C ILE A 129 -3.61 -10.67 -24.46
N HIS A 130 -3.49 -10.91 -25.77
CA HIS A 130 -4.28 -11.91 -26.49
C HIS A 130 -3.88 -13.36 -26.16
N ILE A 131 -2.70 -13.59 -25.58
CA ILE A 131 -2.27 -14.87 -25.01
C ILE A 131 -2.82 -14.96 -23.59
N ASP A 132 -2.35 -14.08 -22.70
CA ASP A 132 -2.88 -13.81 -21.37
C ASP A 132 -2.32 -12.49 -20.80
N ASP A 133 -2.72 -12.14 -19.57
CA ASP A 133 -2.25 -10.93 -18.87
C ASP A 133 -0.84 -11.09 -18.24
N HIS A 134 -0.24 -12.29 -18.28
CA HIS A 134 0.89 -12.68 -17.43
C HIS A 134 2.15 -11.87 -17.74
N HIS A 135 2.62 -11.90 -18.99
CA HIS A 135 3.86 -11.22 -19.37
C HIS A 135 3.78 -9.71 -19.13
N THR A 136 2.63 -9.11 -19.47
CA THR A 136 2.43 -7.67 -19.27
C THR A 136 2.42 -7.31 -17.79
N ASN A 137 1.71 -8.08 -16.94
CA ASN A 137 1.70 -7.86 -15.50
C ASN A 137 3.09 -8.00 -14.87
N GLU A 138 3.81 -9.07 -15.22
CA GLU A 138 5.16 -9.33 -14.73
C GLU A 138 6.13 -8.21 -15.13
N ASP A 139 6.15 -7.85 -16.41
CA ASP A 139 7.13 -6.90 -16.94
C ASP A 139 6.88 -5.48 -16.47
N VAL A 140 5.62 -5.10 -16.25
CA VAL A 140 5.25 -3.86 -15.55
C VAL A 140 5.81 -3.86 -14.13
N ALA A 141 5.62 -4.94 -13.36
CA ALA A 141 6.15 -5.04 -12.00
C ALA A 141 7.69 -4.99 -11.95
N LEU A 142 8.37 -5.68 -12.87
CA LEU A 142 9.84 -5.65 -13.00
C LEU A 142 10.36 -4.23 -13.31
N ALA A 143 9.67 -3.52 -14.20
CA ALA A 143 10.03 -2.15 -14.57
C ALA A 143 9.79 -1.18 -13.40
N ILE A 144 8.65 -1.29 -12.69
CA ILE A 144 8.35 -0.50 -11.50
C ILE A 144 9.39 -0.74 -10.39
N GLY A 145 9.69 -2.01 -10.09
CA GLY A 145 10.69 -2.32 -9.06
C GLY A 145 12.09 -1.80 -9.42
N THR A 146 12.45 -1.81 -10.70
CA THR A 146 13.71 -1.21 -11.19
C THR A 146 13.69 0.32 -11.09
N ALA A 147 12.57 0.97 -11.41
CA ALA A 147 12.41 2.42 -11.27
C ALA A 147 12.51 2.83 -9.80
N LEU A 148 11.87 2.09 -8.89
CA LEU A 148 11.99 2.27 -7.45
C LEU A 148 13.44 2.14 -6.97
N LEU A 149 14.18 1.13 -7.43
CA LEU A 149 15.60 0.97 -7.10
C LEU A 149 16.42 2.19 -7.53
N LYS A 150 16.21 2.69 -8.75
CA LYS A 150 16.91 3.88 -9.27
C LYS A 150 16.58 5.12 -8.46
N ALA A 151 15.30 5.36 -8.20
CA ALA A 151 14.81 6.51 -7.44
C ALA A 151 15.33 6.52 -5.99
N LEU A 152 15.49 5.34 -5.38
CA LEU A 152 16.03 5.18 -4.03
C LEU A 152 17.53 5.51 -3.90
N GLY A 153 18.30 5.42 -4.99
CA GLY A 153 19.74 5.66 -4.98
C GLY A 153 20.48 4.86 -3.89
N ASP A 154 21.24 5.56 -3.06
CA ASP A 154 22.03 4.97 -1.97
C ASP A 154 21.25 4.71 -0.67
N ARG A 155 19.94 4.98 -0.66
CA ARG A 155 19.01 4.74 0.44
C ARG A 155 19.42 5.45 1.74
N LYS A 156 20.14 6.56 1.65
CA LYS A 156 20.51 7.38 2.79
C LYS A 156 19.36 8.22 3.30
N GLY A 157 19.33 8.43 4.62
CA GLY A 157 18.42 9.38 5.25
C GLY A 157 16.94 8.97 5.26
N ILE A 158 16.56 7.81 4.71
CA ILE A 158 15.18 7.33 4.75
C ILE A 158 14.86 6.58 6.04
N TYR A 159 13.56 6.41 6.34
CA TYR A 159 13.10 5.53 7.42
C TYR A 159 13.44 4.06 7.19
N ARG A 160 13.59 3.63 5.93
CA ARG A 160 13.89 2.26 5.47
C ARG A 160 12.78 1.22 5.71
N PHE A 161 12.11 1.29 6.86
CA PHE A 161 11.03 0.39 7.25
C PHE A 161 9.67 1.06 7.11
N GLY A 162 8.70 0.29 6.66
CA GLY A 162 7.31 0.71 6.52
C GLY A 162 6.37 -0.36 7.04
N ASN A 163 5.28 0.05 7.67
CA ASN A 163 4.22 -0.83 8.13
C ASN A 163 2.87 -0.12 8.08
N PHE A 164 1.91 -0.69 7.39
CA PHE A 164 0.56 -0.15 7.34
C PHE A 164 -0.48 -1.26 7.16
N SER A 165 -1.60 -1.14 7.87
CA SER A 165 -2.79 -1.97 7.62
C SER A 165 -3.89 -1.11 7.01
N ALA A 166 -4.45 -1.54 5.89
CA ALA A 166 -5.56 -0.84 5.24
C ALA A 166 -6.80 -1.73 5.20
N PRO A 167 -7.98 -1.21 5.59
CA PRO A 167 -9.24 -1.86 5.31
C PRO A 167 -9.79 -1.43 3.94
N LEU A 168 -10.67 -2.26 3.40
CA LEU A 168 -11.67 -1.87 2.40
C LEU A 168 -12.92 -2.71 2.65
N ASP A 169 -13.96 -2.04 3.15
CA ASP A 169 -15.18 -2.68 3.65
C ASP A 169 -14.87 -3.84 4.61
N GLU A 170 -15.19 -5.08 4.24
CA GLU A 170 -14.95 -6.26 5.07
C GLU A 170 -13.52 -6.83 4.95
N ALA A 171 -12.74 -6.36 3.98
CA ALA A 171 -11.36 -6.75 3.80
C ALA A 171 -10.41 -5.91 4.67
N ALA A 172 -9.35 -6.54 5.15
CA ALA A 172 -8.27 -5.87 5.86
C ALA A 172 -6.96 -6.60 5.57
N VAL A 173 -5.95 -5.84 5.15
CA VAL A 173 -4.63 -6.37 4.79
C VAL A 173 -3.54 -5.56 5.49
N ASN A 174 -2.57 -6.27 6.05
CA ASN A 174 -1.37 -5.69 6.64
C ASN A 174 -0.18 -5.86 5.70
N VAL A 175 0.59 -4.78 5.51
CA VAL A 175 1.81 -4.78 4.71
C VAL A 175 2.97 -4.25 5.53
N ILE A 176 4.05 -5.02 5.58
CA ILE A 176 5.31 -4.67 6.26
C ILE A 176 6.44 -4.79 5.24
N LEU A 177 7.32 -3.79 5.17
CA LEU A 177 8.44 -3.82 4.25
C LEU A 177 9.73 -3.23 4.82
N ASP A 178 10.85 -3.71 4.28
CA ASP A 178 12.21 -3.23 4.51
C ASP A 178 12.87 -2.98 3.15
N LEU A 179 13.31 -1.74 2.90
CA LEU A 179 14.10 -1.34 1.73
C LEU A 179 15.55 -1.82 1.86
N SER A 180 15.68 -3.14 1.92
CA SER A 180 16.79 -3.86 2.55
C SER A 180 17.99 -4.15 1.65
N GLY A 181 17.76 -4.12 0.33
CA GLY A 181 18.68 -4.58 -0.70
C GLY A 181 18.50 -6.07 -1.04
N ARG A 182 17.67 -6.78 -0.28
CA ARG A 182 17.48 -8.23 -0.35
C ARG A 182 16.05 -8.55 -0.81
N PRO A 183 15.87 -9.13 -2.01
CA PRO A 183 14.55 -9.48 -2.53
C PRO A 183 13.94 -10.61 -1.72
N HIS A 184 12.74 -10.39 -1.18
CA HIS A 184 11.97 -11.42 -0.49
C HIS A 184 10.50 -11.04 -0.45
N LEU A 185 9.62 -12.00 -0.74
CA LEU A 185 8.17 -11.87 -0.58
C LEU A 185 7.68 -12.95 0.37
N ALA A 186 6.90 -12.55 1.37
CA ALA A 186 6.02 -13.43 2.13
C ALA A 186 4.58 -13.00 1.88
N TYR A 187 3.75 -13.90 1.38
CA TYR A 187 2.41 -13.59 0.87
C TYR A 187 1.38 -14.60 1.40
N ASP A 188 0.30 -14.10 2.02
CA ASP A 188 -0.82 -14.92 2.54
C ASP A 188 -2.17 -14.28 2.17
N LEU A 189 -2.32 -13.76 0.94
CA LEU A 189 -3.65 -13.41 0.46
C LEU A 189 -4.41 -14.67 0.05
N ARG A 190 -5.70 -14.69 0.38
CA ARG A 190 -6.65 -15.76 0.09
C ARG A 190 -7.77 -15.17 -0.74
N ILE A 191 -7.52 -15.11 -2.04
CA ILE A 191 -8.42 -14.50 -3.03
C ILE A 191 -9.37 -15.59 -3.54
N PRO A 192 -10.69 -15.53 -3.24
CA PRO A 192 -11.60 -16.67 -3.45
C PRO A 192 -12.13 -16.82 -4.88
N THR A 193 -11.84 -15.89 -5.79
CA THR A 193 -12.26 -15.97 -7.20
C THR A 193 -11.04 -15.99 -8.10
N GLU A 194 -11.12 -16.70 -9.23
CA GLU A 194 -10.01 -16.77 -10.20
C GLU A 194 -9.79 -15.46 -10.94
N ARG A 195 -10.85 -14.67 -11.13
CA ARG A 195 -10.83 -13.41 -11.89
C ARG A 195 -11.48 -12.27 -11.11
N VAL A 196 -11.01 -11.04 -11.36
CA VAL A 196 -11.69 -9.78 -11.02
C VAL A 196 -11.81 -8.96 -12.30
N GLY A 197 -13.05 -8.80 -12.80
CA GLY A 197 -13.24 -8.37 -14.18
C GLY A 197 -12.62 -9.39 -15.14
N THR A 198 -11.66 -8.95 -15.96
CA THR A 198 -10.86 -9.84 -16.82
C THR A 198 -9.52 -10.23 -16.21
N TYR A 199 -9.10 -9.63 -15.10
CA TYR A 199 -7.75 -9.83 -14.55
C TYR A 199 -7.65 -11.11 -13.74
N ASP A 200 -6.62 -11.90 -14.04
CA ASP A 200 -6.32 -13.16 -13.35
C ASP A 200 -5.72 -12.90 -11.96
N THR A 201 -6.39 -13.40 -10.91
CA THR A 201 -6.04 -13.10 -9.52
C THR A 201 -4.73 -13.74 -9.06
N GLN A 202 -4.23 -14.77 -9.75
CA GLN A 202 -2.91 -15.33 -9.48
C GLN A 202 -1.80 -14.31 -9.77
N LEU A 203 -2.05 -13.37 -10.67
CA LEU A 203 -1.08 -12.36 -11.08
C LEU A 203 -0.80 -11.31 -10.01
N VAL A 204 -1.63 -11.22 -8.97
CA VAL A 204 -1.40 -10.32 -7.82
C VAL A 204 -0.14 -10.73 -7.06
N GLU A 205 0.02 -12.02 -6.76
CA GLU A 205 1.22 -12.53 -6.10
C GLU A 205 2.45 -12.36 -6.99
N HIS A 206 2.32 -12.70 -8.28
CA HIS A 206 3.37 -12.53 -9.27
C HIS A 206 3.80 -11.07 -9.43
N PHE A 207 2.87 -10.11 -9.41
CA PHE A 207 3.18 -8.69 -9.47
C PHE A 207 4.11 -8.30 -8.31
N PHE A 208 3.74 -8.62 -7.07
CA PHE A 208 4.58 -8.30 -5.92
C PHE A 208 5.90 -9.07 -5.93
N GLN A 209 5.91 -10.33 -6.37
CA GLN A 209 7.14 -11.13 -6.45
C GLN A 209 8.14 -10.50 -7.43
N SER A 210 7.68 -10.10 -8.61
CA SER A 210 8.51 -9.45 -9.63
C SER A 210 8.98 -8.05 -9.19
N LEU A 211 8.12 -7.30 -8.51
CA LEU A 211 8.47 -6.01 -7.94
C LEU A 211 9.57 -6.13 -6.86
N VAL A 212 9.48 -7.11 -5.94
CA VAL A 212 10.52 -7.28 -4.91
C VAL A 212 11.85 -7.73 -5.50
N ASN A 213 11.80 -8.58 -6.54
CA ASN A 213 12.98 -9.10 -7.22
C ASN A 213 13.81 -7.97 -7.83
N THR A 214 13.16 -6.93 -8.35
CA THR A 214 13.80 -5.80 -9.04
C THR A 214 14.05 -4.57 -8.16
N SER A 215 13.25 -4.35 -7.12
CA SER A 215 13.53 -3.29 -6.13
C SER A 215 14.60 -3.68 -5.12
N GLY A 216 14.80 -4.99 -4.89
CA GLY A 216 15.63 -5.48 -3.80
C GLY A 216 15.05 -5.09 -2.45
N MET A 217 13.75 -5.29 -2.27
CA MET A 217 13.05 -5.07 -1.01
C MET A 217 12.62 -6.39 -0.37
N THR A 218 12.46 -6.38 0.94
CA THR A 218 11.78 -7.43 1.69
C THR A 218 10.35 -6.97 1.94
N LEU A 219 9.36 -7.78 1.58
CA LEU A 219 7.94 -7.44 1.63
C LEU A 219 7.14 -8.59 2.25
N HIS A 220 6.27 -8.25 3.20
CA HIS A 220 5.31 -9.16 3.80
C HIS A 220 3.91 -8.61 3.58
N ILE A 221 3.01 -9.44 3.05
CA ILE A 221 1.61 -9.15 2.80
C ILE A 221 0.76 -10.19 3.53
N GLN A 222 -0.08 -9.75 4.45
CA GLN A 222 -0.87 -10.62 5.32
C GLN A 222 -2.35 -10.22 5.28
N GLN A 223 -3.22 -11.13 4.84
CA GLN A 223 -4.66 -10.92 4.92
C GLN A 223 -5.15 -11.16 6.36
N MET A 224 -5.78 -10.15 6.95
CA MET A 224 -6.38 -10.23 8.28
C MET A 224 -7.86 -10.62 8.20
N ALA A 225 -8.56 -10.08 7.20
CA ALA A 225 -9.97 -10.35 6.92
C ALA A 225 -10.26 -10.09 5.44
N GLY A 226 -11.39 -10.60 4.93
CA GLY A 226 -11.88 -10.29 3.59
C GLY A 226 -12.62 -11.45 2.95
N LYS A 227 -13.59 -11.12 2.08
CA LYS A 227 -14.35 -12.11 1.30
C LYS A 227 -14.43 -11.73 -0.18
N ASN A 228 -14.57 -10.46 -0.49
CA ASN A 228 -14.62 -9.98 -1.85
C ASN A 228 -13.18 -9.85 -2.40
N SER A 229 -12.90 -10.51 -3.51
CA SER A 229 -11.58 -10.51 -4.16
C SER A 229 -11.08 -9.11 -4.52
N HIS A 230 -11.95 -8.25 -5.05
CA HIS A 230 -11.61 -6.86 -5.35
C HIS A 230 -11.19 -6.14 -4.07
N HIS A 231 -11.98 -6.25 -3.00
CA HIS A 231 -11.70 -5.57 -1.74
C HIS A 231 -10.38 -6.00 -1.12
N ILE A 232 -10.07 -7.30 -1.15
CA ILE A 232 -8.80 -7.87 -0.67
C ILE A 232 -7.62 -7.29 -1.45
N ILE A 233 -7.69 -7.30 -2.79
CA ILE A 233 -6.59 -6.85 -3.64
C ILE A 233 -6.40 -5.34 -3.49
N GLU A 234 -7.47 -4.55 -3.58
CA GLU A 234 -7.37 -3.10 -3.46
C GLU A 234 -6.88 -2.67 -2.07
N ALA A 235 -7.35 -3.30 -0.99
CA ALA A 235 -6.81 -3.06 0.35
C ALA A 235 -5.31 -3.36 0.43
N THR A 236 -4.83 -4.40 -0.26
CA THR A 236 -3.40 -4.74 -0.35
C THR A 236 -2.60 -3.62 -1.00
N PHE A 237 -3.03 -3.13 -2.16
CA PHE A 237 -2.32 -2.05 -2.87
C PHE A 237 -2.33 -0.75 -2.07
N LYS A 238 -3.42 -0.42 -1.38
CA LYS A 238 -3.49 0.73 -0.46
C LYS A 238 -2.53 0.60 0.73
N ALA A 239 -2.48 -0.58 1.35
CA ALA A 239 -1.57 -0.85 2.46
C ALA A 239 -0.11 -0.78 2.01
N PHE A 240 0.20 -1.38 0.85
CA PHE A 240 1.52 -1.32 0.24
C PHE A 240 1.95 0.12 -0.05
N ALA A 241 1.08 0.92 -0.67
CA ALA A 241 1.37 2.32 -1.00
C ALA A 241 1.76 3.13 0.25
N ARG A 242 1.00 2.99 1.33
CA ARG A 242 1.23 3.68 2.61
C ARG A 242 2.49 3.20 3.31
N ALA A 243 2.72 1.89 3.36
CA ALA A 243 3.92 1.32 3.94
C ALA A 243 5.17 1.75 3.14
N LEU A 244 5.09 1.75 1.81
CA LEU A 244 6.20 2.16 0.96
C LEU A 244 6.52 3.63 1.15
N ARG A 245 5.49 4.50 1.15
CA ARG A 245 5.64 5.93 1.45
C ARG A 245 6.40 6.15 2.75
N GLN A 246 5.94 5.52 3.83
CA GLN A 246 6.61 5.63 5.13
C GLN A 246 8.08 5.22 5.04
N ALA A 247 8.39 4.10 4.40
CA ALA A 247 9.76 3.61 4.28
C ALA A 247 10.67 4.52 3.45
N THR A 248 10.10 5.20 2.44
CA THR A 248 10.81 6.12 1.54
C THR A 248 10.94 7.53 2.09
N GLU A 249 10.15 7.93 3.09
CA GLU A 249 10.21 9.28 3.66
C GLU A 249 11.54 9.54 4.38
N CYS A 250 11.92 10.82 4.44
CA CYS A 250 13.11 11.28 5.16
C CYS A 250 12.95 11.06 6.67
N ASP A 251 13.95 10.43 7.30
CA ASP A 251 14.08 10.33 8.74
C ASP A 251 14.78 11.61 9.27
N PRO A 252 14.04 12.54 9.91
CA PRO A 252 14.56 13.84 10.35
C PRO A 252 15.72 13.71 11.35
N ARG A 253 15.83 12.57 12.04
CA ARG A 253 16.82 12.35 13.11
C ARG A 253 18.08 11.64 12.60
N ARG A 254 18.05 11.08 11.40
CA ARG A 254 19.15 10.30 10.82
C ARG A 254 20.22 11.15 10.16
N GLN A 255 19.91 12.42 9.86
CA GLN A 255 20.86 13.38 9.28
C GLN A 255 21.58 12.84 8.02
N GLY A 256 20.83 12.16 7.14
CA GLY A 256 21.38 11.61 5.89
C GLY A 256 22.26 10.37 6.04
N ALA A 257 22.38 9.77 7.24
CA ALA A 257 23.15 8.53 7.40
C ALA A 257 22.44 7.32 6.76
N VAL A 258 23.22 6.30 6.37
CA VAL A 258 22.66 5.02 5.89
C VAL A 258 21.94 4.31 7.04
N PRO A 259 20.68 3.85 6.87
CA PRO A 259 19.95 3.14 7.91
C PRO A 259 20.37 1.67 8.05
N SER A 260 21.67 1.39 8.24
CA SER A 260 22.21 0.04 8.35
C SER A 260 23.42 -0.01 9.28
N SER A 261 23.43 -0.96 10.22
CA SER A 261 24.60 -1.22 11.07
C SER A 261 25.81 -1.74 10.29
N LYS A 262 25.59 -2.33 9.10
CA LYS A 262 26.65 -2.76 8.19
C LYS A 262 27.26 -1.60 7.39
N GLY A 263 26.70 -0.39 7.51
CA GLY A 263 27.16 0.79 6.76
C GLY A 263 26.73 0.84 5.28
N ILE A 264 26.13 -0.23 4.75
CA ILE A 264 25.70 -0.33 3.35
C ILE A 264 24.31 -0.98 3.23
N LEU A 265 23.57 -0.55 2.20
CA LEU A 265 22.37 -1.17 1.66
C LEU A 265 22.52 -1.21 0.14
N SER A 266 22.70 -2.40 -0.44
CA SER A 266 22.88 -2.57 -1.87
C SER A 266 22.05 -3.75 -2.38
N ARG A 267 21.58 -3.62 -3.62
CA ARG A 267 21.11 -4.73 -4.44
C ARG A 267 22.27 -5.09 -5.36
N SER A 268 23.04 -6.10 -5.00
CA SER A 268 24.23 -6.59 -5.72
C SER A 268 24.15 -8.09 -5.89
#